data_AF-A0A679JQ09-F1
#
_entry.id   AF-A0A679JQ09-F1
#
_cell.length_a   1.000
_cell.length_b   1.000
_cell.length_c   1.000
_cell.angle_alpha   90.00
_cell.angle_beta   90.00
_cell.angle_gamma   90.00
#
_symmetry.space_group_name_H-M   'P 1'
#
loop_
_entity.id
_entity.type
_entity.pdbx_description
1 polymer ?
#
loop_
_entity_poly.entity_id
_entity_poly.type
_entity_poly.pdbx_seq_one_letter_code
_entity_poly.pdbx_strand_id
1 'polypeptide(L)'
;MTGKPLTVADYPLAENRPDVVETKAGKKLDDITLEGVLSDRVSLEDLRITDRALRQQAEISTAAGRPTLAANFERGAELVDVPQDVIMRIYELLRPGRASSKQELIAAASELRETYGAEGVAAFIEEAADVYERRSLYKKRF
;
A
#
# COMPACT_ATOMS: atom_id res chain seq x y z
N MET A 1 18.73 8.82 -1.47
CA MET A 1 19.90 8.59 -0.61
C MET A 1 19.75 7.22 0.03
N THR A 2 20.66 6.28 -0.25
CA THR A 2 20.62 4.92 0.29
C THR A 2 21.35 4.88 1.62
N GLY A 3 20.60 5.13 2.71
CA GLY A 3 21.05 4.85 4.07
C GLY A 3 21.14 3.33 4.31
N LYS A 4 21.80 2.94 5.41
CA LYS A 4 21.82 1.54 5.86
C LYS A 4 20.37 1.05 6.08
N PRO A 5 20.01 -0.19 5.66
CA PRO A 5 18.67 -0.72 5.90
C PRO A 5 18.30 -0.72 7.38
N LEU A 6 17.04 -0.43 7.70
CA LEU A 6 16.52 -0.46 9.05
C LEU A 6 16.48 -1.89 9.59
N THR A 7 16.65 -2.02 10.90
CA THR A 7 16.73 -3.30 11.60
C THR A 7 15.68 -3.39 12.71
N VAL A 8 15.59 -4.55 13.35
CA VAL A 8 14.70 -4.75 14.51
C VAL A 8 15.00 -3.77 15.65
N ALA A 9 16.26 -3.33 15.80
CA ALA A 9 16.66 -2.38 16.84
C ALA A 9 16.11 -0.96 16.60
N ASP A 10 15.75 -0.61 15.36
CA ASP A 10 15.18 0.68 14.99
C ASP A 10 13.68 0.76 15.31
N TYR A 11 13.02 -0.35 15.64
CA TYR A 11 11.59 -0.40 15.96
C TYR A 11 11.34 -0.21 17.48
N PRO A 12 10.32 0.57 17.90
CA PRO A 12 9.38 1.35 17.10
C PRO A 12 9.99 2.63 16.52
N LEU A 13 9.74 2.94 15.24
CA LEU A 13 10.34 4.10 14.57
C LEU A 13 9.97 5.43 15.23
N ALA A 14 8.75 5.56 15.76
CA ALA A 14 8.33 6.79 16.44
C ALA A 14 9.17 7.11 17.68
N GLU A 15 9.76 6.10 18.33
CA GLU A 15 10.55 6.25 19.56
C GLU A 15 12.05 6.23 19.25
N ASN A 16 12.50 5.25 18.47
CA ASN A 16 13.93 4.98 18.27
C ASN A 16 14.52 5.73 17.08
N ARG A 17 13.70 6.09 16.08
CA ARG A 17 14.11 6.74 14.82
C ARG A 17 13.09 7.79 14.32
N PRO A 18 12.63 8.74 15.17
CA PRO A 18 11.65 9.74 14.74
C PRO A 18 12.18 10.62 13.59
N ASP A 19 13.51 10.70 13.41
CA ASP A 19 14.18 11.39 12.32
C ASP A 19 13.72 10.94 10.93
N VAL A 20 13.36 9.66 10.77
CA VAL A 20 12.98 9.08 9.49
C VAL A 20 11.47 9.05 9.24
N VAL A 21 10.66 9.45 10.21
CA VAL A 21 9.19 9.48 10.10
C VAL A 21 8.76 10.87 9.65
N GLU A 22 8.17 10.96 8.47
CA GLU A 22 7.66 12.21 7.90
C GLU A 22 6.33 11.96 7.18
N THR A 23 5.49 12.99 7.16
CA THR A 23 4.26 13.02 6.36
C THR A 23 4.60 13.21 4.87
N LYS A 24 3.59 13.09 4.00
CA LYS A 24 3.74 13.35 2.56
C LYS A 24 4.22 14.78 2.26
N ALA A 25 3.83 15.76 3.09
CA ALA A 25 4.30 17.14 2.97
C ALA A 25 5.65 17.40 3.68
N GLY A 26 6.30 16.36 4.20
CA GLY A 26 7.60 16.46 4.88
C GLY A 26 7.53 16.93 6.33
N LYS A 27 6.33 16.97 6.95
CA LYS A 27 6.18 17.32 8.37
C LYS A 27 6.69 16.21 9.26
N LYS A 28 7.27 16.57 10.40
CA LYS A 28 7.71 15.62 11.43
C LYS A 28 6.55 15.25 12.35
N LEU A 29 6.71 14.18 13.13
CA LEU A 29 5.72 13.79 14.13
C LEU A 29 5.41 14.91 15.12
N ASP A 30 6.43 15.66 15.56
CA ASP A 30 6.28 16.78 16.50
C ASP A 30 5.50 17.97 15.91
N ASP A 31 5.39 18.08 14.58
CA ASP A 31 4.57 19.10 13.94
C ASP A 31 3.06 18.77 14.01
N ILE A 32 2.72 17.50 14.26
CA ILE A 32 1.33 17.01 14.35
C ILE A 32 0.78 17.32 15.74
N THR A 33 0.30 18.55 15.90
CA THR A 33 -0.28 19.06 17.16
C THR A 33 -1.73 19.51 16.97
N LEU A 34 -2.49 19.58 18.06
CA LEU A 34 -3.85 20.12 18.04
C LEU A 34 -3.88 21.55 17.49
N GLU A 35 -2.92 22.39 17.89
CA GLU A 35 -2.79 23.75 17.36
C GLU A 35 -2.49 23.75 15.86
N GLY A 36 -1.60 22.86 15.39
CA GLY A 36 -1.30 22.70 13.97
C GLY A 36 -2.54 22.33 13.15
N VAL A 37 -3.42 21.50 13.69
CA VAL A 37 -4.71 21.15 13.05
C VAL A 37 -5.67 22.33 13.06
N LEU A 38 -5.85 23.00 14.20
CA LEU A 38 -6.76 24.15 14.32
C LEU A 38 -6.33 25.35 13.46
N SER A 39 -5.04 25.47 13.16
CA SER A 39 -4.48 26.54 12.34
C SER A 39 -4.28 26.15 10.87
N ASP A 40 -4.87 25.05 10.40
CA ASP A 40 -4.70 24.49 9.04
C ASP A 40 -3.24 24.22 8.62
N ARG A 41 -2.29 24.17 9.58
CA ARG A 41 -0.89 23.80 9.32
C ARG A 41 -0.72 22.30 9.16
N VAL A 42 -1.64 21.50 9.69
CA VAL A 42 -1.69 20.04 9.56
C VAL A 42 -3.02 19.67 8.92
N SER A 43 -2.97 19.06 7.74
CA SER A 43 -4.15 18.62 6.98
C SER A 43 -4.42 17.14 7.15
N LEU A 44 -5.57 16.64 6.69
CA LEU A 44 -5.86 15.19 6.69
C LEU A 44 -4.86 14.39 5.82
N GLU A 45 -4.31 15.01 4.77
CA GLU A 45 -3.28 14.37 3.94
C GLU A 45 -1.97 14.16 4.72
N ASP A 46 -1.67 15.05 5.68
CA ASP A 46 -0.52 14.89 6.58
C ASP A 46 -0.68 13.73 7.56
N LEU A 47 -1.93 13.29 7.81
CA LEU A 47 -2.23 12.18 8.71
C LEU A 47 -2.24 10.82 8.01
N ARG A 48 -1.94 10.77 6.70
CA ARG A 48 -1.81 9.52 5.94
C ARG A 48 -0.39 8.98 6.03
N ILE A 49 -0.28 7.65 6.13
CA ILE A 49 1.00 6.96 6.06
C ILE A 49 1.60 7.13 4.65
N THR A 50 2.92 7.28 4.56
CA THR A 50 3.63 7.39 3.30
C THR A 50 4.08 6.02 2.78
N ASP A 51 4.32 5.93 1.47
CA ASP A 51 4.93 4.76 0.84
C ASP A 51 6.30 4.47 1.46
N ARG A 52 7.09 5.52 1.74
CA ARG A 52 8.38 5.42 2.44
C ARG A 52 8.23 4.77 3.81
N ALA A 53 7.25 5.21 4.61
CA ALA A 53 7.02 4.63 5.94
C ALA A 53 6.65 3.14 5.86
N LEU A 54 5.84 2.73 4.88
CA LEU A 54 5.52 1.32 4.65
C LEU A 54 6.76 0.50 4.23
N ARG A 55 7.61 1.04 3.34
CA ARG A 55 8.88 0.40 2.95
C ARG A 55 9.85 0.27 4.13
N GLN A 56 9.92 1.26 5.01
CA GLN A 56 10.69 1.17 6.26
C GLN A 56 10.17 0.05 7.17
N GLN A 57 8.84 -0.12 7.28
CA GLN A 57 8.25 -1.27 8.00
C GLN A 57 8.53 -2.60 7.29
N ALA A 58 8.65 -2.61 5.96
CA ALA A 58 9.05 -3.79 5.19
C ALA A 58 10.51 -4.19 5.45
N GLU A 59 11.43 -3.24 5.52
CA GLU A 59 12.83 -3.47 5.91
C GLU A 59 12.93 -4.08 7.32
N ILE A 60 12.24 -3.49 8.31
CA ILE A 60 12.19 -3.99 9.69
C ILE A 60 11.58 -5.39 9.72
N SER A 61 10.50 -5.64 8.98
CA SER A 61 9.85 -6.96 8.90
C SER A 61 10.77 -8.02 8.30
N THR A 62 11.55 -7.65 7.29
CA THR A 62 12.58 -8.52 6.70
C THR A 62 13.66 -8.84 7.72
N ALA A 63 14.20 -7.83 8.42
CA ALA A 63 15.19 -8.01 9.48
C ALA A 63 14.67 -8.85 10.66
N ALA A 64 13.36 -8.81 10.92
CA ALA A 64 12.70 -9.63 11.93
C ALA A 64 12.39 -11.08 11.46
N GLY A 65 12.79 -11.46 10.25
CA GLY A 65 12.51 -12.79 9.70
C GLY A 65 11.05 -13.01 9.28
N ARG A 66 10.33 -11.94 8.90
CA ARG A 66 8.92 -11.96 8.46
C ARG A 66 8.78 -11.52 7.00
N PRO A 67 9.28 -12.30 6.03
CA PRO A 67 9.33 -11.89 4.61
C PRO A 67 7.94 -11.72 3.97
N THR A 68 6.94 -12.51 4.39
CA THR A 68 5.56 -12.38 3.88
C THR A 68 4.89 -11.08 4.34
N LEU A 69 5.18 -10.65 5.57
CA LEU A 69 4.71 -9.36 6.09
C LEU A 69 5.42 -8.21 5.39
N ALA A 70 6.73 -8.32 5.15
CA ALA A 70 7.48 -7.34 4.37
C ALA A 70 6.90 -7.18 2.97
N ALA A 71 6.65 -8.28 2.25
CA ALA A 71 6.01 -8.25 0.93
C ALA A 71 4.59 -7.63 0.98
N ASN A 72 3.86 -7.78 2.09
CA ASN A 72 2.58 -7.11 2.26
C ASN A 72 2.71 -5.60 2.42
N PHE A 73 3.71 -5.13 3.18
CA PHE A 73 3.98 -3.70 3.30
C PHE A 73 4.48 -3.08 1.99
N GLU A 74 5.28 -3.79 1.20
CA GLU A 74 5.69 -3.34 -0.15
C GLU A 74 4.48 -3.16 -1.07
N ARG A 75 3.55 -4.12 -1.11
CA ARG A 75 2.28 -3.95 -1.84
C ARG A 75 1.46 -2.78 -1.29
N GLY A 76 1.42 -2.61 0.03
CA GLY A 76 0.76 -1.46 0.65
C GLY A 76 1.38 -0.14 0.22
N ALA A 77 2.70 -0.06 0.09
CA ALA A 77 3.43 1.13 -0.32
C ALA A 77 3.06 1.55 -1.75
N GLU A 78 2.88 0.60 -2.66
CA GLU A 78 2.40 0.85 -4.03
C GLU A 78 0.98 1.43 -4.08
N LEU A 79 0.17 1.22 -3.03
CA LEU A 79 -1.24 1.62 -3.00
C LEU A 79 -1.50 2.95 -2.28
N VAL A 80 -0.48 3.58 -1.69
CA VAL A 80 -0.64 4.81 -0.87
C VAL A 80 -1.29 5.95 -1.66
N ASP A 81 -0.88 6.10 -2.93
CA ASP A 81 -1.36 7.18 -3.79
C ASP A 81 -2.54 6.77 -4.70
N VAL A 82 -3.01 5.52 -4.57
CA VAL A 82 -4.18 5.04 -5.30
C VAL A 82 -5.46 5.56 -4.62
N PRO A 83 -6.35 6.24 -5.35
CA PRO A 83 -7.60 6.75 -4.79
C PRO A 83 -8.44 5.66 -4.12
N GLN A 84 -9.10 6.01 -3.02
CA GLN A 84 -9.89 5.07 -2.23
C GLN A 84 -11.00 4.37 -3.05
N ASP A 85 -11.67 5.09 -3.95
CA ASP A 85 -12.71 4.54 -4.82
C ASP A 85 -12.14 3.52 -5.83
N VAL A 86 -10.94 3.76 -6.35
CA VAL A 86 -10.21 2.82 -7.21
C VAL A 86 -9.84 1.56 -6.42
N ILE A 87 -9.28 1.71 -5.22
CA ILE A 87 -8.98 0.58 -4.31
C ILE A 87 -10.25 -0.26 -4.07
N MET A 88 -11.35 0.38 -3.70
CA MET A 88 -12.59 -0.32 -3.39
C MET A 88 -13.19 -1.01 -4.62
N ARG A 89 -13.13 -0.37 -5.80
CA ARG A 89 -13.58 -0.99 -7.06
C ARG A 89 -12.78 -2.25 -7.38
N ILE A 90 -11.46 -2.20 -7.28
CA ILE A 90 -10.58 -3.35 -7.60
C ILE A 90 -10.75 -4.46 -6.56
N TYR A 91 -10.85 -4.12 -5.28
CA TYR A 91 -11.21 -5.07 -4.22
C TYR A 91 -12.53 -5.79 -4.52
N GLU A 92 -13.55 -5.06 -4.96
CA GLU A 92 -14.83 -5.64 -5.33
C GLU A 92 -14.71 -6.59 -6.52
N LEU A 93 -13.91 -6.26 -7.54
CA LEU A 93 -13.65 -7.16 -8.69
C LEU A 93 -12.95 -8.46 -8.27
N LEU A 94 -12.08 -8.41 -7.27
CA LEU A 94 -11.36 -9.56 -6.70
C LEU A 94 -12.22 -10.42 -5.75
N ARG A 95 -13.53 -10.20 -5.68
CA ARG A 95 -14.46 -11.10 -4.98
C ARG A 95 -15.07 -12.09 -5.98
N PRO A 96 -15.29 -13.37 -5.59
CA PRO A 96 -15.87 -14.38 -6.48
C PRO A 96 -17.19 -13.92 -7.12
N GLY A 97 -17.29 -14.07 -8.44
CA GLY A 97 -18.48 -13.73 -9.24
C GLY A 97 -18.73 -12.23 -9.46
N ARG A 98 -17.82 -11.34 -9.03
CA ARG A 98 -17.96 -9.89 -9.23
C ARG A 98 -17.37 -9.43 -10.55
N ALA A 99 -16.15 -9.86 -10.87
CA ALA A 99 -15.62 -9.72 -12.21
C ALA A 99 -16.37 -10.65 -13.18
N SER A 100 -16.84 -10.13 -14.31
CA SER A 100 -17.58 -10.93 -15.30
C SER A 100 -16.66 -11.71 -16.23
N SER A 101 -15.38 -11.31 -16.32
CA SER A 101 -14.39 -11.93 -17.21
C SER A 101 -12.96 -11.71 -16.72
N LYS A 102 -12.04 -12.49 -17.29
CA LYS A 102 -10.60 -12.29 -17.12
C LYS A 102 -10.15 -10.89 -17.52
N GLN A 103 -10.73 -10.37 -18.61
CA GLN A 103 -10.36 -9.07 -19.17
C GLN A 103 -10.62 -7.91 -18.20
N GLU A 104 -11.63 -8.00 -17.34
CA GLU A 104 -11.90 -6.97 -16.32
C GLU A 104 -10.78 -6.88 -15.27
N LEU A 105 -10.24 -8.03 -14.83
CA LEU A 105 -9.11 -8.05 -13.90
C LEU A 105 -7.81 -7.60 -14.58
N ILE A 106 -7.59 -7.99 -15.84
CA ILE A 106 -6.43 -7.52 -16.61
C ILE A 106 -6.50 -6.00 -16.83
N ALA A 107 -7.67 -5.44 -17.12
CA ALA A 107 -7.84 -4.00 -17.24
C ALA A 107 -7.55 -3.27 -15.92
N ALA A 108 -8.01 -3.79 -14.79
CA ALA A 108 -7.69 -3.25 -13.47
C ALA A 108 -6.19 -3.34 -13.14
N ALA A 109 -5.52 -4.42 -13.53
CA ALA A 109 -4.07 -4.55 -13.38
C ALA A 109 -3.31 -3.53 -14.25
N SER A 110 -3.71 -3.34 -15.52
CA SER A 110 -3.14 -2.30 -16.41
C SER A 110 -3.31 -0.92 -15.80
N GLU A 111 -4.50 -0.59 -15.29
CA GLU A 111 -4.76 0.70 -14.65
C GLU A 111 -3.81 0.94 -13.47
N LEU A 112 -3.65 -0.06 -12.58
CA LEU A 112 -2.72 0.00 -11.45
C LEU A 112 -1.26 0.20 -11.88
N ARG A 113 -0.82 -0.54 -12.89
CA ARG A 113 0.54 -0.45 -13.43
C ARG A 113 0.79 0.91 -14.10
N GLU A 114 -0.05 1.28 -15.06
CA GLU A 114 0.20 2.41 -15.96
C GLU A 114 -0.14 3.76 -15.32
N THR A 115 -1.18 3.82 -14.48
CA THR A 115 -1.63 5.09 -13.88
C THR A 115 -0.96 5.36 -12.53
N TYR A 116 -0.72 4.31 -11.74
CA TYR A 116 -0.27 4.44 -10.36
C TYR A 116 1.13 3.84 -10.10
N GLY A 117 1.73 3.15 -11.07
CA GLY A 117 3.04 2.50 -10.89
C GLY A 117 3.02 1.33 -9.91
N ALA A 118 1.86 0.75 -9.62
CA ALA A 118 1.67 -0.34 -8.67
C ALA A 118 1.97 -1.71 -9.31
N GLU A 119 3.23 -1.92 -9.69
CA GLU A 119 3.70 -3.08 -10.45
C GLU A 119 3.46 -4.41 -9.75
N GLY A 120 3.81 -4.51 -8.47
CA GLY A 120 3.63 -5.73 -7.68
C GLY A 120 2.16 -6.08 -7.48
N VAL A 121 1.31 -5.08 -7.22
CA VAL A 121 -0.14 -5.30 -7.09
C VAL A 121 -0.78 -5.63 -8.44
N ALA A 122 -0.36 -5.01 -9.53
CA ALA A 122 -0.82 -5.35 -10.87
C ALA A 122 -0.50 -6.82 -11.21
N ALA A 123 0.74 -7.26 -10.97
CA ALA A 123 1.14 -8.65 -11.17
C ALA A 123 0.32 -9.63 -10.30
N PHE A 124 0.01 -9.25 -9.06
CA PHE A 124 -0.85 -10.04 -8.18
C PHE A 124 -2.27 -10.20 -8.74
N ILE A 125 -2.83 -9.16 -9.37
CA ILE A 125 -4.16 -9.21 -9.99
C ILE A 125 -4.15 -10.02 -11.29
N GLU A 126 -3.07 -9.94 -12.07
CA GLU A 126 -2.87 -10.79 -13.26
C GLU A 126 -2.85 -12.28 -12.87
N GLU A 127 -2.11 -12.63 -11.81
CA GLU A 127 -2.12 -14.00 -11.25
C GLU A 127 -3.53 -14.41 -10.78
N ALA A 128 -4.24 -13.52 -10.08
CA ALA A 128 -5.62 -13.78 -9.67
C ALA A 128 -6.51 -14.06 -10.88
N ALA A 129 -6.33 -13.34 -11.98
CA ALA A 129 -7.10 -13.55 -13.21
C ALA A 129 -6.88 -14.98 -13.78
N ASP A 130 -5.64 -15.44 -13.84
CA ASP A 130 -5.32 -16.81 -14.26
C ASP A 130 -5.86 -17.88 -13.30
N VAL A 131 -5.83 -17.62 -11.99
CA VAL A 131 -6.42 -18.52 -10.99
C VAL A 131 -7.94 -18.59 -11.16
N TYR A 132 -8.59 -17.45 -11.37
CA TYR A 132 -10.05 -17.36 -11.48
C TYR A 132 -10.58 -18.14 -12.67
N GLU A 133 -9.87 -18.07 -13.80
CA GLU A 133 -10.17 -18.86 -15.00
C GLU A 133 -10.09 -20.36 -14.71
N ARG A 134 -8.95 -20.81 -14.17
CA ARG A 134 -8.73 -22.23 -13.80
C ARG A 134 -9.72 -22.75 -12.77
N ARG A 135 -10.20 -21.88 -11.86
CA ARG A 135 -11.07 -22.25 -10.73
C ARG A 135 -12.53 -21.89 -10.94
N SER A 136 -12.92 -21.39 -12.13
CA SER A 136 -14.28 -20.98 -12.47
C SER A 136 -14.88 -19.93 -11.50
N LEU A 137 -14.08 -18.95 -11.07
CA LEU A 137 -14.48 -17.93 -10.09
C LEU A 137 -15.17 -16.70 -10.70
N TYR A 138 -15.24 -16.57 -12.03
CA TYR A 138 -16.00 -15.52 -12.72
C TYR A 138 -17.52 -15.76 -12.74
N LYS A 139 -17.97 -16.97 -12.39
CA LYS A 139 -19.40 -17.29 -12.38
C LYS A 139 -20.06 -16.64 -11.16
N LYS A 140 -21.15 -15.89 -11.40
CA LYS A 140 -22.02 -15.40 -10.32
C LYS A 140 -22.56 -16.59 -9.54
N ARG A 141 -22.20 -16.69 -8.27
CA ARG A 141 -22.82 -17.61 -7.32
C ARG A 141 -24.04 -16.90 -6.75
N PHE A 142 -25.16 -17.04 -7.47
CA PHE A 142 -26.48 -16.48 -7.21
C PHE A 142 -26.60 -14.97 -7.47
#